data_AF-K2FV40-F1
#
_entry.id   AF-K2FV40-F1
#
_cell.length_a   1.000
_cell.length_b   1.000
_cell.length_c   1.000
_cell.angle_alpha   90.00
_cell.angle_beta   90.00
_cell.angle_gamma   90.00
#
_symmetry.space_group_name_H-M   'P 1'
#
loop_
_entity.id
_entity.type
_entity.pdbx_description
1 polymer ?
#
loop_
_entity_poly.entity_id
_entity_poly.type
_entity_poly.pdbx_seq_one_letter_code
_entity_poly.pdbx_strand_id
1 'polypeptide(L)'
;MIKNEVCVFNIIADDYIPQQQLFAENFKKNHPDIDIYCITLENTKFKSKLFKSIPVNEINTIENLELLKFKYNVLELSTAIKPYIFTYLFKKYSYKKILYFDSDITVYKPVNKIIKKLDDFDAIITPHIRQMIEDDKQPNEIDFSKSGYFNAGFFGFKKNIDTLKFLKWWADKNNKYCYIDFDKFYFVDQRWLDYTPIFLKTYIIKEPGYNVAYFNLQEYIGKIDPKKIAFIHFSGYDKEKISVYQNRFNAESLKEYYPYFKKYDIEINRLKKSKNHIYKYDYFSNGTYLSPIIKKIFLYKNVIEQNNLDIKKPFTVTVKNSIYSYLNDIFPPLPITNLARLIYLSSNLLQQKFPSVDFTRLSNSPFFSYILWFINESAKELNIDRNFIEKQKIVLNDITIILKLHKSFQLKNRLLRFFLRFKYFFQIFEIKDKEKFIKNIYLFLLERNVDEKTLKNSLEIKIEISIYKKTLLSNIINSEEFKNIINSSSKKKSRFTLKIIKFAYRLLCLITLNLKNIT
;
A
#
# COMPACT_ATOMS: atom_id res chain seq x y z
N MET A 1 30.38 -18.00 -29.30
CA MET A 1 30.65 -17.59 -27.90
C MET A 1 29.76 -18.43 -27.00
N ILE A 2 30.34 -19.21 -26.08
CA ILE A 2 29.58 -19.94 -25.05
C ILE A 2 28.91 -18.88 -24.18
N LYS A 3 27.58 -18.91 -24.11
CA LYS A 3 26.81 -17.95 -23.30
C LYS A 3 27.14 -18.18 -21.83
N ASN A 4 27.44 -17.12 -21.08
CA ASN A 4 27.70 -17.27 -19.66
C ASN A 4 26.46 -17.85 -18.96
N GLU A 5 26.64 -18.91 -18.17
CA GLU A 5 25.53 -19.62 -17.53
C GLU A 5 25.06 -18.93 -16.25
N VAL A 6 25.82 -17.94 -15.79
CA VAL A 6 25.58 -17.17 -14.56
C VAL A 6 25.34 -15.70 -14.89
N CYS A 7 24.36 -15.11 -14.24
CA CYS A 7 24.23 -13.65 -14.17
C CYS A 7 23.92 -13.19 -12.75
N VAL A 8 24.09 -11.89 -12.53
CA VAL A 8 23.65 -11.21 -11.32
C VAL A 8 22.69 -10.09 -11.67
N PHE A 9 21.80 -9.75 -10.75
CA PHE A 9 20.97 -8.56 -10.89
C PHE A 9 20.71 -7.85 -9.57
N ASN A 10 20.30 -6.59 -9.69
CA ASN A 10 19.73 -5.78 -8.62
C ASN A 10 18.57 -4.95 -9.14
N ILE A 11 17.87 -4.31 -8.21
CA ILE A 11 16.72 -3.47 -8.46
C ILE A 11 16.98 -2.12 -7.78
N ILE A 12 16.81 -1.03 -8.53
CA ILE A 12 17.07 0.32 -8.04
C ILE A 12 15.91 1.27 -8.34
N ALA A 13 15.70 2.24 -7.46
CA ALA A 13 15.15 3.53 -7.85
C ALA A 13 16.25 4.38 -8.52
N ASP A 14 15.88 5.44 -9.23
CA ASP A 14 16.85 6.14 -10.08
C ASP A 14 17.96 6.84 -9.28
N ASP A 15 17.69 7.22 -8.01
CA ASP A 15 18.67 7.78 -7.09
C ASP A 15 19.73 6.79 -6.58
N TYR A 16 19.48 5.48 -6.73
CA TYR A 16 20.43 4.43 -6.39
C TYR A 16 21.41 4.09 -7.54
N ILE A 17 21.41 4.87 -8.63
CA ILE A 17 22.36 4.70 -9.72
C ILE A 17 23.85 4.78 -9.28
N PRO A 18 24.26 5.64 -8.32
CA PRO A 18 25.64 5.64 -7.81
C PRO A 18 26.03 4.32 -7.14
N GLN A 19 25.13 3.75 -6.32
CA GLN A 19 25.30 2.47 -5.64
C GLN A 19 25.43 1.36 -6.68
N GLN A 20 24.55 1.34 -7.68
CA GLN A 20 24.63 0.37 -8.76
C GLN A 20 25.96 0.46 -9.53
N GLN A 21 26.41 1.68 -9.85
CA GLN A 21 27.68 1.88 -10.54
C GLN A 21 28.85 1.37 -9.70
N LEU A 22 28.86 1.65 -8.39
CA LEU A 22 29.89 1.17 -7.47
C LEU A 22 29.88 -0.36 -7.33
N PHE A 23 28.70 -0.96 -7.20
CA PHE A 23 28.53 -2.42 -7.20
C PHE A 23 29.12 -3.01 -8.49
N ALA A 24 28.75 -2.49 -9.65
CA ALA A 24 29.20 -3.01 -10.93
C ALA A 24 30.72 -2.86 -11.13
N GLU A 25 31.31 -1.72 -10.73
CA GLU A 25 32.76 -1.50 -10.77
C GLU A 25 33.54 -2.53 -9.94
N ASN A 26 33.06 -2.83 -8.73
CA ASN A 26 33.74 -3.78 -7.84
C ASN A 26 33.44 -5.24 -8.19
N PHE A 27 32.23 -5.55 -8.64
CA PHE A 27 31.86 -6.88 -9.09
C PHE A 27 32.64 -7.27 -10.35
N LYS A 28 32.73 -6.39 -11.36
CA LYS A 28 33.46 -6.67 -12.60
C LYS A 28 34.97 -6.82 -12.42
N LYS A 29 35.58 -6.17 -11.43
CA LYS A 29 37.00 -6.41 -11.07
C LYS A 29 37.26 -7.86 -10.67
N ASN A 30 36.28 -8.49 -10.01
CA ASN A 30 36.37 -9.89 -9.55
C ASN A 30 35.79 -10.89 -10.55
N HIS A 31 34.86 -10.44 -11.41
CA HIS A 31 34.07 -11.27 -12.31
C HIS A 31 33.87 -10.57 -13.67
N PRO A 32 34.92 -10.45 -14.51
CA PRO A 32 34.83 -9.72 -15.79
C PRO A 32 33.77 -10.30 -16.72
N ASP A 33 33.60 -11.62 -16.70
CA ASP A 33 32.74 -12.35 -17.66
C ASP A 33 31.27 -12.44 -17.25
N ILE A 34 30.92 -12.24 -15.96
CA ILE A 34 29.55 -12.42 -15.46
C ILE A 34 28.67 -11.22 -15.83
N ASP A 35 27.55 -11.47 -16.48
CA ASP A 35 26.57 -10.45 -16.84
C ASP A 35 25.94 -9.81 -15.59
N ILE A 36 25.80 -8.49 -15.60
CA ILE A 36 25.11 -7.71 -14.57
C ILE A 36 23.86 -7.06 -15.18
N TYR A 37 22.71 -7.28 -14.56
CA TYR A 37 21.46 -6.62 -14.90
C TYR A 37 21.03 -5.64 -13.81
N CYS A 38 20.67 -4.42 -14.21
CA CYS A 38 20.12 -3.40 -13.33
C CYS A 38 18.67 -3.16 -13.69
N ILE A 39 17.75 -3.54 -12.81
CA ILE A 39 16.32 -3.30 -13.00
C ILE A 39 15.97 -1.94 -12.43
N THR A 40 15.40 -1.05 -13.26
CA THR A 40 15.02 0.30 -12.81
C THR A 40 13.52 0.39 -12.57
N LEU A 41 13.14 0.79 -11.36
CA LEU A 41 11.72 0.88 -10.98
C LEU A 41 10.99 1.98 -11.76
N GLU A 42 11.67 3.07 -12.10
CA GLU A 42 11.07 4.25 -12.73
C GLU A 42 11.15 4.25 -14.25
N ASN A 43 11.35 3.07 -14.85
CA ASN A 43 11.47 2.86 -16.28
C ASN A 43 12.61 3.66 -16.96
N THR A 44 13.53 4.24 -16.19
CA THR A 44 14.68 4.96 -16.74
C THR A 44 15.69 3.97 -17.29
N LYS A 45 16.20 4.22 -18.49
CA LYS A 45 17.20 3.38 -19.13
C LYS A 45 18.58 4.03 -19.01
N PHE A 46 19.42 3.47 -18.15
CA PHE A 46 20.79 3.96 -17.98
C PHE A 46 21.74 3.30 -18.98
N LYS A 47 22.62 4.09 -19.58
CA LYS A 47 23.71 3.59 -20.43
C LYS A 47 24.93 3.30 -19.55
N SER A 48 25.41 2.05 -19.57
CA SER A 48 26.64 1.64 -18.90
C SER A 48 27.34 0.56 -19.72
N LYS A 49 28.67 0.51 -19.63
CA LYS A 49 29.48 -0.60 -20.17
C LYS A 49 29.60 -1.76 -19.18
N LEU A 50 29.26 -1.54 -17.91
CA LEU A 50 29.46 -2.52 -16.83
C LEU A 50 28.23 -3.40 -16.60
N PHE A 51 27.04 -2.89 -16.90
CA PHE A 51 25.77 -3.57 -16.68
C PHE A 51 24.73 -3.23 -17.74
N LYS A 52 23.73 -4.10 -17.89
CA LYS A 52 22.56 -3.93 -18.76
C LYS A 52 21.40 -3.37 -17.94
N SER A 53 20.97 -2.14 -18.22
CA SER A 53 19.78 -1.54 -17.60
C SER A 53 18.50 -2.05 -18.27
N ILE A 54 17.56 -2.56 -17.48
CA ILE A 54 16.24 -3.00 -17.93
C ILE A 54 15.16 -2.26 -17.12
N PRO A 55 14.43 -1.33 -17.76
CA PRO A 55 13.19 -0.75 -17.22
C PRO A 55 12.20 -1.82 -16.74
N VAL A 56 11.60 -1.63 -15.56
CA VAL A 56 10.67 -2.62 -14.98
C VAL A 56 9.45 -2.91 -15.89
N ASN A 57 9.03 -1.95 -16.73
CA ASN A 57 7.97 -2.16 -17.72
C ASN A 57 8.36 -3.09 -18.88
N GLU A 58 9.64 -3.37 -19.09
CA GLU A 58 10.11 -4.38 -20.07
C GLU A 58 10.03 -5.82 -19.49
N ILE A 59 9.72 -5.97 -18.20
CA ILE A 59 9.62 -7.26 -17.51
C ILE A 59 8.18 -7.82 -17.57
N ASN A 60 7.90 -8.60 -18.61
CA ASN A 60 6.58 -9.16 -18.86
C ASN A 60 6.13 -10.29 -17.91
N THR A 61 6.99 -10.73 -16.99
CA THR A 61 6.61 -11.74 -15.97
C THR A 61 5.86 -11.12 -14.80
N ILE A 62 5.94 -9.80 -14.60
CA ILE A 62 5.30 -9.12 -13.47
C ILE A 62 3.80 -8.96 -13.76
N GLU A 63 2.98 -9.63 -12.97
CA GLU A 63 1.53 -9.50 -13.03
C GLU A 63 1.07 -8.19 -12.35
N ASN A 64 0.16 -7.44 -12.97
CA ASN A 64 -0.42 -6.21 -12.42
C ASN A 64 0.60 -5.17 -11.93
N LEU A 65 1.69 -4.95 -12.69
CA LEU A 65 2.78 -4.04 -12.33
C LEU A 65 2.31 -2.63 -11.89
N GLU A 66 1.34 -2.04 -12.58
CA GLU A 66 0.82 -0.70 -12.22
C GLU A 66 0.15 -0.70 -10.84
N LEU A 67 -0.53 -1.79 -10.48
CA LEU A 67 -1.12 -1.95 -9.16
C LEU A 67 -0.06 -2.12 -8.07
N LEU A 68 1.01 -2.88 -8.35
CA LEU A 68 2.13 -3.03 -7.43
C LEU A 68 2.82 -1.70 -7.16
N LYS A 69 3.10 -0.91 -8.22
CA LYS A 69 3.65 0.45 -8.09
C LYS A 69 2.79 1.37 -7.24
N PHE A 70 1.47 1.20 -7.31
CA PHE A 70 0.53 2.01 -6.56
C PHE A 70 0.44 1.61 -5.09
N LYS A 71 0.40 0.30 -4.80
CA LYS A 71 0.22 -0.24 -3.46
C LYS A 71 1.48 -0.21 -2.60
N TYR A 72 2.64 -0.36 -3.22
CA TYR A 72 3.90 -0.45 -2.52
C TYR A 72 4.66 0.87 -2.58
N ASN A 73 5.32 1.22 -1.48
CA ASN A 73 6.35 2.25 -1.52
C ASN A 73 7.59 1.72 -2.27
N VAL A 74 8.58 2.58 -2.50
CA VAL A 74 9.77 2.22 -3.30
C VAL A 74 10.53 0.99 -2.75
N LEU A 75 10.67 0.88 -1.43
CA LEU A 75 11.32 -0.24 -0.75
C LEU A 75 10.51 -1.53 -0.88
N GLU A 76 9.20 -1.44 -0.66
CA GLU A 76 8.28 -2.58 -0.78
C GLU A 76 8.19 -3.07 -2.23
N LEU A 77 8.25 -2.17 -3.21
CA LEU A 77 8.23 -2.54 -4.63
C LEU A 77 9.55 -3.19 -5.07
N SER A 78 10.70 -2.61 -4.68
CA SER A 78 12.01 -3.16 -5.02
C SER A 78 12.18 -4.59 -4.50
N THR A 79 11.61 -4.87 -3.33
CA THR A 79 11.59 -6.19 -2.71
C THR A 79 10.57 -7.13 -3.34
N ALA A 80 9.34 -6.65 -3.60
CA ALA A 80 8.25 -7.46 -4.13
C ALA A 80 8.57 -8.12 -5.47
N ILE A 81 9.30 -7.42 -6.36
CA ILE A 81 9.46 -7.87 -7.74
C ILE A 81 10.59 -8.88 -7.96
N LYS A 82 11.47 -9.11 -6.97
CA LYS A 82 12.61 -10.05 -7.08
C LYS A 82 12.25 -11.41 -7.70
N PRO A 83 11.24 -12.18 -7.24
CA PRO A 83 10.91 -13.47 -7.82
C PRO A 83 10.49 -13.42 -9.30
N TYR A 84 9.85 -12.32 -9.72
CA TYR A 84 9.48 -12.10 -11.12
C TYR A 84 10.70 -11.86 -12.00
N ILE A 85 11.72 -11.14 -11.49
CA ILE A 85 12.97 -10.90 -12.20
C ILE A 85 13.75 -12.20 -12.41
N PHE A 86 13.88 -13.04 -11.38
CA PHE A 86 14.47 -14.38 -11.52
C PHE A 86 13.78 -15.17 -12.64
N THR A 87 12.44 -15.22 -12.59
CA THR A 87 11.63 -15.93 -13.61
C THR A 87 11.88 -15.36 -15.01
N TYR A 88 11.93 -14.05 -15.15
CA TYR A 88 12.20 -13.37 -16.42
C TYR A 88 13.57 -13.72 -16.97
N LEU A 89 14.62 -13.62 -16.15
CA LEU A 89 16.00 -13.89 -16.56
C LEU A 89 16.21 -15.38 -16.91
N PHE A 90 15.60 -16.30 -16.15
CA PHE A 90 15.63 -17.72 -16.47
C PHE A 90 14.92 -18.06 -17.79
N LYS A 91 13.81 -17.38 -18.11
CA LYS A 91 13.02 -17.65 -19.33
C LYS A 91 13.59 -16.95 -20.56
N LYS A 92 13.86 -15.64 -20.47
CA LYS A 92 14.26 -14.81 -21.62
C LYS A 92 15.72 -15.01 -22.02
N TYR A 93 16.61 -15.16 -21.04
CA TYR A 93 18.05 -15.26 -21.30
C TYR A 93 18.62 -16.65 -21.03
N SER A 94 17.83 -17.62 -20.58
CA SER A 94 18.27 -19.00 -20.39
C SER A 94 19.50 -19.17 -19.48
N TYR A 95 19.70 -18.27 -18.50
CA TYR A 95 20.72 -18.48 -17.47
C TYR A 95 20.39 -19.74 -16.65
N LYS A 96 21.42 -20.42 -16.15
CA LYS A 96 21.27 -21.58 -15.27
C LYS A 96 21.38 -21.21 -13.80
N LYS A 97 22.14 -20.18 -13.47
CA LYS A 97 22.30 -19.68 -12.10
C LYS A 97 22.13 -18.17 -12.09
N ILE A 98 21.38 -17.67 -11.12
CA ILE A 98 21.16 -16.24 -10.96
C ILE A 98 21.44 -15.88 -9.52
N LEU A 99 22.14 -14.78 -9.28
CA LEU A 99 22.34 -14.21 -7.95
C LEU A 99 21.70 -12.84 -7.88
N TYR A 100 21.06 -12.57 -6.76
CA TYR A 100 20.61 -11.25 -6.38
C TYR A 100 21.61 -10.63 -5.42
N PHE A 101 21.90 -9.35 -5.64
CA PHE A 101 22.61 -8.50 -4.70
C PHE A 101 21.81 -7.21 -4.54
N ASP A 102 21.65 -6.68 -3.33
CA ASP A 102 21.24 -5.29 -3.18
C ASP A 102 22.32 -4.36 -3.76
N SER A 103 21.91 -3.21 -4.31
CA SER A 103 22.84 -2.30 -4.99
C SER A 103 23.82 -1.61 -4.02
N ASP A 104 23.50 -1.55 -2.73
CA ASP A 104 24.35 -1.04 -1.66
C ASP A 104 25.33 -2.11 -1.11
N ILE A 105 25.58 -3.18 -1.87
CA ILE A 105 26.64 -4.14 -1.61
C ILE A 105 27.91 -3.75 -2.38
N THR A 106 29.06 -3.86 -1.72
CA THR A 106 30.37 -3.81 -2.40
C THR A 106 31.08 -5.15 -2.31
N VAL A 107 31.48 -5.69 -3.48
CA VAL A 107 32.19 -6.97 -3.60
C VAL A 107 33.70 -6.76 -3.68
N TYR A 108 34.42 -7.15 -2.63
CA TYR A 108 35.87 -6.98 -2.51
C TYR A 108 36.68 -8.21 -2.97
N LYS A 109 36.06 -9.40 -3.00
CA LYS A 109 36.71 -10.63 -3.46
C LYS A 109 35.82 -11.49 -4.35
N PRO A 110 36.40 -12.43 -5.12
CA PRO A 110 35.62 -13.34 -5.94
C PRO A 110 34.68 -14.23 -5.12
N VAL A 111 33.43 -14.34 -5.57
CA VAL A 111 32.39 -15.18 -4.97
C VAL A 111 32.21 -16.53 -5.69
N ASN A 112 33.20 -16.98 -6.49
CA ASN A 112 33.10 -18.24 -7.24
C ASN A 112 32.82 -19.45 -6.35
N LYS A 113 33.35 -19.48 -5.12
CA LYS A 113 33.14 -20.58 -4.18
C LYS A 113 31.66 -20.79 -3.86
N ILE A 114 30.90 -19.72 -3.65
CA ILE A 114 29.46 -19.80 -3.36
C ILE A 114 28.63 -19.98 -4.63
N ILE A 115 29.06 -19.44 -5.78
CA ILE A 115 28.42 -19.71 -7.08
C ILE A 115 28.49 -21.21 -7.43
N LYS A 116 29.61 -21.88 -7.14
CA LYS A 116 29.77 -23.32 -7.33
C LYS A 116 28.81 -24.15 -6.47
N LYS A 117 28.36 -23.65 -5.31
CA LYS A 117 27.37 -24.36 -4.49
C LYS A 117 26.03 -24.54 -5.22
N LEU A 118 25.69 -23.66 -6.16
CA LEU A 118 24.51 -23.84 -7.01
C LEU A 118 24.63 -24.97 -8.04
N ASP A 119 25.78 -25.64 -8.16
CA ASP A 119 25.84 -26.91 -8.90
C ASP A 119 25.08 -28.01 -8.14
N ASP A 120 25.32 -28.11 -6.83
CA ASP A 120 24.78 -29.17 -5.98
C ASP A 120 23.47 -28.80 -5.27
N PHE A 121 23.17 -27.51 -5.14
CA PHE A 121 22.02 -26.96 -4.41
C PHE A 121 21.12 -26.13 -5.33
N ASP A 122 19.85 -26.00 -4.95
CA ASP A 122 18.85 -25.23 -5.68
C ASP A 122 18.88 -23.74 -5.30
N ALA A 123 19.28 -23.46 -4.06
CA ALA A 123 19.36 -22.12 -3.49
C ALA A 123 20.62 -21.93 -2.65
N ILE A 124 21.13 -20.69 -2.62
CA ILE A 124 22.13 -20.22 -1.66
C ILE A 124 21.58 -19.00 -0.93
N ILE A 125 21.72 -18.97 0.39
CA ILE A 125 21.24 -17.88 1.25
C ILE A 125 22.26 -17.56 2.35
N THR A 126 22.14 -16.38 2.94
CA THR A 126 22.96 -15.96 4.09
C THR A 126 22.07 -15.66 5.29
N PRO A 127 22.36 -16.21 6.49
CA PRO A 127 21.66 -15.83 7.69
C PRO A 127 22.08 -14.41 8.10
N HIS A 128 21.24 -13.68 8.85
CA HIS A 128 21.67 -12.42 9.46
C HIS A 128 22.88 -12.65 10.37
N ILE A 129 22.73 -13.56 11.34
CA ILE A 129 23.77 -13.94 12.29
C ILE A 129 24.15 -15.42 12.17
N ARG A 130 25.39 -15.76 12.52
CA ARG A 130 25.91 -17.13 12.57
C ARG A 130 26.32 -17.54 13.99
N GLN A 131 26.37 -16.58 14.91
CA GLN A 131 26.70 -16.79 16.32
C GLN A 131 25.59 -16.21 17.20
N MET A 132 25.47 -16.71 18.43
CA MET A 132 24.54 -16.17 19.43
C MET A 132 24.92 -14.73 19.79
N ILE A 133 23.92 -13.90 20.14
CA ILE A 133 24.13 -12.54 20.64
C ILE A 133 24.06 -12.58 22.17
N GLU A 134 25.12 -12.13 22.83
CA GLU A 134 25.28 -12.17 24.29
C GLU A 134 25.16 -10.77 24.94
N ASP A 135 24.57 -9.81 24.24
CA ASP A 135 24.36 -8.44 24.72
C ASP A 135 22.89 -8.01 24.57
N ASP A 136 22.52 -6.90 25.23
CA ASP A 136 21.18 -6.31 25.15
C ASP A 136 21.06 -5.26 24.02
N LYS A 137 21.91 -5.33 23.00
CA LYS A 137 21.94 -4.35 21.90
C LYS A 137 21.04 -4.80 20.74
N GLN A 138 20.85 -3.89 19.79
CA GLN A 138 19.94 -4.03 18.66
C GLN A 138 20.72 -3.97 17.34
N PRO A 139 20.38 -4.80 16.34
CA PRO A 139 19.33 -5.84 16.38
C PRO A 139 19.73 -7.04 17.26
N ASN A 140 18.73 -7.73 17.80
CA ASN A 140 18.82 -9.03 18.50
C ASN A 140 17.92 -10.09 17.83
N GLU A 141 17.82 -11.28 18.43
CA GLU A 141 17.03 -12.41 17.94
C GLU A 141 15.54 -12.08 17.76
N ILE A 142 14.98 -11.21 18.61
CA ILE A 142 13.58 -10.76 18.50
C ILE A 142 13.42 -9.92 17.23
N ASP A 143 14.38 -9.05 16.90
CA ASP A 143 14.32 -8.23 15.68
C ASP A 143 14.43 -9.08 14.41
N PHE A 144 15.27 -10.11 14.44
CA PHE A 144 15.36 -11.08 13.35
C PHE A 144 14.09 -11.93 13.23
N SER A 145 13.42 -12.25 14.34
CA SER A 145 12.13 -12.96 14.28
C SER A 145 11.03 -12.15 13.58
N LYS A 146 11.11 -10.80 13.65
CA LYS A 146 10.20 -9.87 12.96
C LYS A 146 10.57 -9.62 11.50
N SER A 147 11.87 -9.51 11.21
CA SER A 147 12.38 -9.12 9.89
C SER A 147 12.79 -10.29 8.99
N GLY A 148 13.01 -11.48 9.53
CA GLY A 148 13.45 -12.68 8.83
C GLY A 148 14.83 -13.16 9.31
N TYR A 149 15.06 -14.47 9.29
CA TYR A 149 16.31 -15.07 9.76
C TYR A 149 17.42 -15.00 8.71
N PHE A 150 17.04 -15.00 7.43
CA PHE A 150 17.96 -14.83 6.31
C PHE A 150 17.86 -13.42 5.72
N ASN A 151 19.00 -12.83 5.37
CA ASN A 151 19.04 -11.49 4.80
C ASN A 151 18.77 -11.53 3.29
N ALA A 152 17.81 -10.74 2.83
CA ALA A 152 17.39 -10.70 1.42
C ALA A 152 18.23 -9.78 0.54
N GLY A 153 19.32 -9.21 1.06
CA GLY A 153 20.27 -8.45 0.27
C GLY A 153 21.21 -9.32 -0.56
N PHE A 154 21.35 -10.61 -0.22
CA PHE A 154 22.08 -11.55 -1.06
C PHE A 154 21.48 -12.95 -0.99
N PHE A 155 21.18 -13.52 -2.17
CA PHE A 155 20.80 -14.92 -2.34
C PHE A 155 20.95 -15.31 -3.81
N GLY A 156 20.89 -16.61 -4.10
CA GLY A 156 20.97 -17.10 -5.48
C GLY A 156 20.20 -18.39 -5.68
N PHE A 157 19.82 -18.64 -6.93
CA PHE A 157 19.04 -19.78 -7.33
C PHE A 157 19.60 -20.46 -8.58
N LYS A 158 19.52 -21.79 -8.62
CA LYS A 158 19.71 -22.61 -9.82
C LYS A 158 18.37 -22.77 -10.54
N LYS A 159 18.37 -22.75 -11.87
CA LYS A 159 17.19 -23.06 -12.67
C LYS A 159 16.89 -24.56 -12.60
N ASN A 160 15.83 -24.91 -11.88
CA ASN A 160 15.22 -26.25 -11.88
C ASN A 160 13.70 -26.11 -11.65
N ILE A 161 12.98 -27.22 -11.68
CA ILE A 161 11.51 -27.22 -11.55
C ILE A 161 11.04 -26.72 -10.18
N ASP A 162 11.73 -27.08 -9.10
CA ASP A 162 11.31 -26.75 -7.74
C ASP A 162 11.59 -25.28 -7.41
N THR A 163 12.73 -24.75 -7.87
CA THR A 163 13.02 -23.31 -7.84
C THR A 163 11.94 -22.52 -8.58
N LEU A 164 11.51 -22.95 -9.77
CA LEU A 164 10.47 -22.24 -10.51
C LEU A 164 9.11 -22.25 -9.77
N LYS A 165 8.76 -23.37 -9.12
CA LYS A 165 7.58 -23.45 -8.25
C LYS A 165 7.71 -22.51 -7.04
N PHE A 166 8.86 -22.52 -6.37
CA PHE A 166 9.15 -21.64 -5.24
C PHE A 166 9.04 -20.16 -5.64
N LEU A 167 9.62 -19.76 -6.77
CA LEU A 167 9.56 -18.40 -7.27
C LEU A 167 8.12 -17.96 -7.58
N LYS A 168 7.28 -18.84 -8.13
CA LYS A 168 5.86 -18.54 -8.33
C LYS A 168 5.12 -18.38 -7.00
N TRP A 169 5.33 -19.30 -6.05
CA TRP A 169 4.76 -19.18 -4.71
C TRP A 169 5.18 -17.88 -4.02
N TRP A 170 6.47 -17.54 -4.09
CA TRP A 170 7.01 -16.31 -3.50
C TRP A 170 6.45 -15.06 -4.18
N ALA A 171 6.35 -15.05 -5.51
CA ALA A 171 5.68 -13.99 -6.26
C ALA A 171 4.22 -13.80 -5.82
N ASP A 172 3.48 -14.88 -5.59
CA ASP A 172 2.08 -14.83 -5.13
C ASP A 172 1.96 -14.30 -3.69
N LYS A 173 2.92 -14.62 -2.81
CA LYS A 173 3.02 -14.00 -1.47
C LYS A 173 3.36 -12.53 -1.57
N ASN A 174 4.35 -12.17 -2.39
CA ASN A 174 4.78 -10.79 -2.55
C ASN A 174 3.70 -9.89 -3.17
N ASN A 175 2.83 -10.43 -4.02
CA ASN A 175 1.70 -9.70 -4.57
C ASN A 175 0.65 -9.30 -3.50
N LYS A 176 0.63 -10.00 -2.35
CA LYS A 176 -0.38 -9.81 -1.31
C LYS A 176 0.17 -9.22 -0.01
N TYR A 177 1.42 -9.55 0.34
CA TYR A 177 1.95 -9.39 1.71
C TYR A 177 3.35 -8.77 1.75
N CYS A 178 3.87 -8.18 0.65
CA CYS A 178 5.20 -7.57 0.62
C CYS A 178 5.17 -6.11 1.11
N TYR A 179 4.69 -5.89 2.32
CA TYR A 179 4.66 -4.58 2.95
C TYR A 179 5.04 -4.69 4.43
N ILE A 180 5.39 -3.56 5.04
CA ILE A 180 5.78 -3.54 6.45
C ILE A 180 4.53 -3.40 7.33
N ASP A 181 4.24 -4.45 8.09
CA ASP A 181 3.16 -4.48 9.08
C ASP A 181 3.51 -5.49 10.19
N PHE A 182 4.22 -5.02 11.21
CA PHE A 182 4.72 -5.87 12.29
C PHE A 182 3.60 -6.51 13.12
N ASP A 183 2.44 -5.86 13.26
CA ASP A 183 1.27 -6.43 13.96
C ASP A 183 0.72 -7.67 13.24
N LYS A 184 0.93 -7.74 11.92
CA LYS A 184 0.56 -8.88 11.07
C LYS A 184 1.74 -9.78 10.72
N PHE A 185 2.91 -9.55 11.31
CA PHE A 185 4.16 -10.25 11.02
C PHE A 185 4.58 -10.18 9.54
N TYR A 186 4.21 -9.10 8.84
CA TYR A 186 4.63 -8.85 7.47
C TYR A 186 5.85 -7.94 7.45
N PHE A 187 6.89 -8.39 6.75
CA PHE A 187 8.12 -7.63 6.54
C PHE A 187 8.70 -7.96 5.17
N VAL A 188 8.26 -7.18 4.18
CA VAL A 188 8.72 -7.22 2.77
C VAL A 188 8.89 -8.64 2.23
N ASP A 189 9.88 -8.87 1.36
CA ASP A 189 10.15 -10.15 0.72
C ASP A 189 10.94 -11.11 1.63
N GLN A 190 11.72 -10.55 2.56
CA GLN A 190 12.74 -11.23 3.34
C GLN A 190 12.20 -12.40 4.16
N ARG A 191 11.04 -12.24 4.79
CA ARG A 191 10.39 -13.31 5.57
C ARG A 191 10.05 -14.54 4.75
N TRP A 192 9.84 -14.39 3.45
CA TRP A 192 9.54 -15.54 2.59
C TRP A 192 10.80 -16.35 2.25
N LEU A 193 11.99 -15.76 2.37
CA LEU A 193 13.25 -16.49 2.22
C LEU A 193 13.48 -17.50 3.36
N ASP A 194 12.88 -17.30 4.53
CA ASP A 194 12.94 -18.26 5.65
C ASP A 194 12.39 -19.65 5.26
N TYR A 195 11.55 -19.72 4.23
CA TYR A 195 10.99 -20.96 3.71
C TYR A 195 11.89 -21.66 2.68
N THR A 196 13.00 -21.04 2.25
CA THR A 196 13.89 -21.66 1.25
C THR A 196 14.45 -23.01 1.71
N PRO A 197 14.92 -23.23 2.96
CA PRO A 197 15.41 -24.54 3.38
C PRO A 197 14.29 -25.59 3.53
N ILE A 198 13.03 -25.16 3.59
CA ILE A 198 11.86 -26.03 3.71
C ILE A 198 11.44 -26.55 2.31
N PHE A 199 11.46 -25.67 1.30
CA PHE A 199 10.95 -25.98 -0.03
C PHE A 199 12.01 -26.32 -1.07
N LEU A 200 13.28 -26.04 -0.82
CA LEU A 200 14.38 -26.22 -1.77
C LEU A 200 15.58 -26.86 -1.10
N LYS A 201 16.39 -27.60 -1.88
CA LYS A 201 17.71 -28.05 -1.42
C LYS A 201 18.62 -26.83 -1.28
N THR A 202 18.75 -26.32 -0.07
CA THR A 202 19.34 -25.00 0.17
C THR A 202 20.68 -25.09 0.88
N TYR A 203 21.68 -24.36 0.35
CA TYR A 203 22.95 -24.16 1.01
C TYR A 203 22.91 -22.86 1.84
N ILE A 204 22.96 -23.02 3.16
CA ILE A 204 23.08 -21.91 4.10
C ILE A 204 24.56 -21.57 4.25
N ILE A 205 24.96 -20.38 3.81
CA ILE A 205 26.35 -19.93 3.87
C ILE A 205 26.69 -19.57 5.33
N LYS A 206 27.43 -20.46 5.99
CA LYS A 206 27.93 -20.27 7.36
C LYS A 206 29.40 -19.82 7.37
N GLU A 207 30.08 -19.85 6.24
CA GLU A 207 31.45 -19.34 6.17
C GLU A 207 31.48 -17.81 6.35
N PRO A 208 32.45 -17.27 7.11
CA PRO A 208 32.58 -15.83 7.29
C PRO A 208 33.03 -15.13 6.00
N GLY A 209 32.78 -13.82 5.95
CA GLY A 209 33.22 -12.92 4.88
C GLY A 209 32.15 -12.65 3.83
N TYR A 210 31.02 -13.33 3.89
CA TYR A 210 29.87 -13.08 3.01
C TYR A 210 28.77 -12.35 3.78
N ASN A 211 28.12 -11.39 3.10
CA ASN A 211 27.04 -10.56 3.64
C ASN A 211 27.36 -9.94 5.01
N VAL A 212 28.54 -9.33 5.09
CA VAL A 212 28.98 -8.61 6.28
C VAL A 212 28.21 -7.29 6.36
N ALA A 213 27.57 -7.02 7.49
CA ALA A 213 26.76 -5.82 7.68
C ALA A 213 26.65 -5.46 9.16
N TYR A 214 25.96 -4.36 9.45
CA TYR A 214 25.69 -3.91 10.82
C TYR A 214 25.11 -5.00 11.73
N PHE A 215 24.33 -5.94 11.19
CA PHE A 215 23.66 -6.98 11.97
C PHE A 215 24.59 -8.13 12.43
N ASN A 216 25.79 -8.26 11.85
CA ASN A 216 26.72 -9.35 12.21
C ASN A 216 28.17 -8.92 12.44
N LEU A 217 28.47 -7.63 12.49
CA LEU A 217 29.83 -7.11 12.69
C LEU A 217 30.48 -7.58 14.01
N GLN A 218 29.69 -7.92 15.05
CA GLN A 218 30.16 -8.50 16.32
C GLN A 218 30.84 -9.87 16.15
N GLU A 219 30.57 -10.56 15.05
CA GLU A 219 31.19 -11.83 14.71
C GLU A 219 32.56 -11.65 14.03
N TYR A 220 32.89 -10.42 13.63
CA TYR A 220 34.06 -10.08 12.83
C TYR A 220 35.10 -9.28 13.61
N ILE A 221 34.68 -8.24 14.32
CA ILE A 221 35.57 -7.29 15.02
C ILE A 221 36.50 -8.04 15.99
N GLY A 222 37.82 -7.94 15.76
CA GLY A 222 38.84 -8.59 16.59
C GLY A 222 38.92 -10.12 16.45
N LYS A 223 38.09 -10.74 15.60
CA LYS A 223 38.01 -12.20 15.42
C LYS A 223 38.42 -12.64 14.02
N ILE A 224 38.14 -11.83 13.02
CA ILE A 224 38.38 -12.13 11.61
C ILE A 224 39.23 -11.00 11.01
N ASP A 225 40.21 -11.34 10.19
CA ASP A 225 40.96 -10.35 9.42
C ASP A 225 40.03 -9.66 8.41
N PRO A 226 39.89 -8.32 8.41
CA PRO A 226 39.06 -7.61 7.44
C PRO A 226 39.43 -7.90 5.99
N LYS A 227 40.67 -8.30 5.71
CA LYS A 227 41.07 -8.74 4.37
C LYS A 227 40.39 -10.03 3.95
N LYS A 228 39.71 -10.79 4.82
CA LYS A 228 38.95 -12.01 4.46
C LYS A 228 37.53 -11.72 3.99
N ILE A 229 37.05 -10.47 4.09
CA ILE A 229 35.72 -10.09 3.67
C ILE A 229 35.59 -10.18 2.15
N ALA A 230 34.60 -10.92 1.67
CA ALA A 230 34.26 -11.01 0.25
C ALA A 230 33.30 -9.91 -0.18
N PHE A 231 32.27 -9.60 0.62
CA PHE A 231 31.41 -8.45 0.35
C PHE A 231 30.75 -7.89 1.61
N ILE A 232 30.55 -6.57 1.62
CA ILE A 232 29.88 -5.82 2.69
C ILE A 232 28.56 -5.27 2.15
N HIS A 233 27.50 -5.40 2.92
CA HIS A 233 26.19 -4.83 2.66
C HIS A 233 26.00 -3.58 3.53
N PHE A 234 25.97 -2.42 2.88
CA PHE A 234 25.86 -1.10 3.53
C PHE A 234 24.40 -0.72 3.83
N SER A 235 23.63 -1.70 4.32
CA SER A 235 22.19 -1.57 4.57
C SER A 235 21.89 -0.48 5.59
N GLY A 236 21.11 0.52 5.17
CA GLY A 236 20.75 1.66 6.01
C GLY A 236 21.94 2.52 6.42
N TYR A 237 23.05 2.49 5.65
CA TYR A 237 24.28 3.19 5.99
C TYR A 237 24.03 4.68 6.26
N ASP A 238 24.54 5.11 7.41
CA ASP A 238 24.55 6.49 7.86
C ASP A 238 25.94 6.80 8.39
N LYS A 239 26.49 7.97 8.04
CA LYS A 239 27.88 8.32 8.35
C LYS A 239 28.13 8.44 9.85
N GLU A 240 27.13 8.84 10.63
CA GLU A 240 27.25 9.02 12.07
C GLU A 240 27.00 7.71 12.81
N LYS A 241 26.05 6.91 12.31
CA LYS A 241 25.55 5.73 13.02
C LYS A 241 26.01 4.39 12.45
N ILE A 242 26.78 4.34 11.35
CA ILE A 242 27.10 3.13 10.57
C ILE A 242 25.87 2.49 9.91
N SER A 243 24.75 2.38 10.62
CA SER A 243 23.44 2.07 10.07
C SER A 243 22.36 2.68 10.96
N VAL A 244 21.25 3.10 10.36
CA VAL A 244 20.08 3.59 11.11
C VAL A 244 19.32 2.50 11.87
N TYR A 245 19.66 1.22 11.66
CA TYR A 245 18.94 0.05 12.21
C TYR A 245 19.62 -0.60 13.42
N GLN A 246 20.56 0.07 14.07
CA GLN A 246 21.40 -0.55 15.10
C GLN A 246 21.86 0.45 16.17
N ASN A 247 22.27 -0.07 17.34
CA ASN A 247 22.81 0.74 18.44
C ASN A 247 24.08 0.14 19.09
N ARG A 248 24.73 -0.81 18.43
CA ARG A 248 25.88 -1.59 18.90
C ARG A 248 27.22 -0.98 18.50
N PHE A 249 27.30 -0.39 17.31
CA PHE A 249 28.55 0.05 16.70
C PHE A 249 28.58 1.56 16.43
N ASN A 250 29.77 2.11 16.52
CA ASN A 250 30.16 3.43 16.04
C ASN A 250 31.50 3.32 15.29
N ALA A 251 32.00 4.44 14.74
CA ALA A 251 33.26 4.49 14.00
C ALA A 251 34.45 3.93 14.79
N GLU A 252 34.55 4.25 16.09
CA GLU A 252 35.64 3.81 16.96
C GLU A 252 35.61 2.30 17.20
N SER A 253 34.42 1.76 17.49
CA SER A 253 34.22 0.33 17.76
C SER A 253 34.57 -0.56 16.56
N LEU A 254 34.45 -0.04 15.34
CA LEU A 254 34.74 -0.79 14.13
C LEU A 254 36.23 -0.92 13.83
N LYS A 255 37.11 -0.18 14.52
CA LYS A 255 38.58 -0.25 14.40
C LYS A 255 39.03 -0.44 12.93
N GLU A 256 39.55 -1.62 12.61
CA GLU A 256 40.10 -2.05 11.33
C GLU A 256 39.05 -2.23 10.21
N TYR A 257 37.75 -2.24 10.53
CA TYR A 257 36.64 -2.34 9.57
C TYR A 257 36.12 -0.98 9.09
N TYR A 258 36.26 0.08 9.91
CA TYR A 258 35.78 1.41 9.56
C TYR A 258 36.34 1.97 8.23
N PRO A 259 37.59 1.67 7.81
CA PRO A 259 38.09 2.09 6.50
C PRO A 259 37.22 1.68 5.31
N TYR A 260 36.51 0.54 5.39
CA TYR A 260 35.59 0.13 4.33
C TYR A 260 34.38 1.06 4.22
N PHE A 261 33.82 1.50 5.35
CA PHE A 261 32.69 2.43 5.41
C PHE A 261 33.08 3.82 4.92
N LYS A 262 34.24 4.32 5.35
CA LYS A 262 34.80 5.59 4.85
C LYS A 262 35.04 5.54 3.34
N LYS A 263 35.58 4.44 2.84
CA LYS A 263 35.79 4.24 1.40
C LYS A 263 34.46 4.21 0.64
N TYR A 264 33.45 3.51 1.15
CA TYR A 264 32.12 3.48 0.55
C TYR A 264 31.51 4.89 0.45
N ASP A 265 31.57 5.68 1.52
CA ASP A 265 31.09 7.08 1.51
C ASP A 265 31.78 7.93 0.44
N ILE A 266 33.12 7.86 0.37
CA ILE A 266 33.91 8.61 -0.62
C ILE A 266 33.53 8.21 -2.06
N GLU A 267 33.45 6.91 -2.34
CA GLU A 267 33.14 6.39 -3.68
C GLU A 267 31.70 6.71 -4.12
N ILE A 268 30.74 6.60 -3.20
CA ILE A 268 29.35 6.98 -3.47
C ILE A 268 29.26 8.48 -3.74
N ASN A 269 29.91 9.32 -2.94
CA ASN A 269 29.89 10.77 -3.15
C ASN A 269 30.58 11.19 -4.45
N ARG A 270 31.61 10.45 -4.90
CA ARG A 270 32.23 10.60 -6.24
C ARG A 270 31.23 10.33 -7.37
N LEU A 271 30.34 9.37 -7.19
CA LEU A 271 29.39 8.90 -8.21
C LEU A 271 28.04 9.64 -8.18
N LYS A 272 27.69 10.26 -7.04
CA LYS A 272 26.46 11.03 -6.87
C LYS A 272 26.43 12.24 -7.80
N LYS A 273 25.27 12.45 -8.41
CA LYS A 273 24.94 13.71 -9.11
C LYS A 273 24.03 14.52 -8.19
N SER A 274 24.21 15.85 -8.14
CA SER A 274 23.57 16.78 -7.21
C SER A 274 22.07 17.05 -7.46
N LYS A 275 21.28 16.03 -7.82
CA LYS A 275 19.86 16.20 -8.08
C LYS A 275 19.03 15.63 -6.94
N ASN A 276 18.12 16.45 -6.42
CA ASN A 276 17.03 15.97 -5.59
C ASN A 276 16.17 15.05 -6.45
N HIS A 277 16.15 13.77 -6.10
CA HIS A 277 15.33 12.77 -6.74
C HIS A 277 13.96 12.72 -6.06
N ILE A 278 12.90 12.67 -6.87
CA ILE A 278 11.53 12.51 -6.40
C ILE A 278 11.04 11.20 -7.01
N TYR A 279 10.66 10.24 -6.16
CA TYR A 279 10.14 8.96 -6.61
C TYR A 279 8.76 9.14 -7.24
N LYS A 280 8.68 8.95 -8.56
CA LYS A 280 7.50 9.38 -9.34
C LYS A 280 6.20 8.65 -8.97
N TYR A 281 6.29 7.45 -8.41
CA TYR A 281 5.13 6.64 -8.04
C TYR A 281 4.58 6.98 -6.65
N ASP A 282 5.10 8.02 -6.01
CA ASP A 282 4.47 8.63 -4.84
C ASP A 282 3.57 9.81 -5.21
N TYR A 283 3.23 9.99 -6.49
CA TYR A 283 2.38 11.10 -6.94
C TYR A 283 1.33 10.63 -7.94
N PHE A 284 0.14 11.23 -7.86
CA PHE A 284 -0.84 11.19 -8.95
C PHE A 284 -0.39 12.05 -10.13
N SER A 285 -1.00 11.87 -11.30
CA SER A 285 -0.69 12.60 -12.54
C SER A 285 -0.89 14.12 -12.45
N ASN A 286 -1.58 14.63 -11.42
CA ASN A 286 -1.75 16.06 -11.15
C ASN A 286 -0.77 16.61 -10.08
N GLY A 287 0.20 15.81 -9.65
CA GLY A 287 1.18 16.20 -8.63
C GLY A 287 0.71 16.06 -7.19
N THR A 288 -0.49 15.53 -6.93
CA THR A 288 -0.93 15.25 -5.54
C THR A 288 -0.12 14.08 -4.97
N TYR A 289 0.48 14.28 -3.80
CA TYR A 289 1.28 13.28 -3.11
C TYR A 289 0.43 12.11 -2.57
N LEU A 290 0.93 10.89 -2.76
CA LEU A 290 0.43 9.62 -2.25
C LEU A 290 1.23 9.22 -1.02
N SER A 291 0.75 9.61 0.16
CA SER A 291 1.42 9.26 1.40
C SER A 291 1.39 7.74 1.67
N PRO A 292 2.34 7.22 2.47
CA PRO A 292 2.40 5.78 2.77
C PRO A 292 1.09 5.21 3.34
N ILE A 293 0.36 5.98 4.16
CA ILE A 293 -0.93 5.54 4.71
C ILE A 293 -1.99 5.38 3.62
N ILE A 294 -1.97 6.23 2.58
CA ILE A 294 -2.89 6.12 1.43
C ILE A 294 -2.57 4.83 0.67
N LYS A 295 -1.30 4.57 0.35
CA LYS A 295 -0.88 3.33 -0.31
C LYS A 295 -1.31 2.08 0.49
N LYS A 296 -1.13 2.12 1.82
CA LYS A 296 -1.52 1.04 2.74
C LYS A 296 -3.02 0.73 2.72
N ILE A 297 -3.89 1.74 2.57
CA ILE A 297 -5.35 1.55 2.44
C ILE A 297 -5.69 0.63 1.26
N PHE A 298 -4.94 0.72 0.16
CA PHE A 298 -5.20 -0.05 -1.05
C PHE A 298 -4.58 -1.46 -1.05
N LEU A 299 -3.86 -1.84 0.01
CA LEU A 299 -3.47 -3.23 0.25
C LEU A 299 -4.69 -4.10 0.58
N TYR A 300 -5.73 -3.50 1.19
CA TYR A 300 -7.00 -4.16 1.46
C TYR A 300 -7.82 -4.27 0.18
N LYS A 301 -7.75 -5.44 -0.49
CA LYS A 301 -8.44 -5.76 -1.76
C LYS A 301 -9.89 -5.28 -1.83
N ASN A 302 -10.61 -5.35 -0.70
CA ASN A 302 -12.00 -4.93 -0.58
C ASN A 302 -12.24 -3.49 -1.07
N VAL A 303 -11.31 -2.54 -0.86
CA VAL A 303 -11.52 -1.15 -1.28
C VAL A 303 -11.56 -1.03 -2.80
N ILE A 304 -10.69 -1.75 -3.50
CA ILE A 304 -10.60 -1.71 -4.96
C ILE A 304 -11.76 -2.48 -5.60
N GLU A 305 -11.91 -3.74 -5.21
CA GLU A 305 -12.87 -4.68 -5.82
C GLU A 305 -14.30 -4.21 -5.58
N GLN A 306 -14.63 -3.73 -4.37
CA GLN A 306 -15.98 -3.27 -4.10
C GLN A 306 -16.32 -2.00 -4.89
N ASN A 307 -15.36 -1.09 -5.14
CA ASN A 307 -15.61 0.24 -5.73
C ASN A 307 -15.39 0.31 -7.24
N ASN A 308 -15.08 -0.80 -7.92
CA ASN A 308 -14.84 -0.85 -9.36
C ASN A 308 -13.87 0.26 -9.84
N LEU A 309 -12.77 0.44 -9.09
CA LEU A 309 -11.77 1.47 -9.34
C LEU A 309 -10.87 1.06 -10.52
N ASP A 310 -10.45 2.04 -11.33
CA ASP A 310 -9.50 1.79 -12.42
C ASP A 310 -8.10 1.49 -11.87
N ILE A 311 -7.75 0.20 -11.87
CA ILE A 311 -6.42 -0.30 -11.48
C ILE A 311 -5.43 -0.39 -12.64
N LYS A 312 -5.88 -0.18 -13.89
CA LYS A 312 -5.00 -0.16 -15.06
C LYS A 312 -4.23 1.15 -15.14
N LYS A 313 -4.83 2.25 -14.68
CA LYS A 313 -4.22 3.59 -14.63
C LYS A 313 -4.38 4.22 -13.24
N PRO A 314 -3.82 3.61 -12.18
CA PRO A 314 -4.13 3.98 -10.80
C PRO A 314 -3.64 5.39 -10.41
N PHE A 315 -2.64 5.92 -11.13
CA PHE A 315 -2.09 7.25 -10.92
C PHE A 315 -2.82 8.35 -11.71
N THR A 316 -3.67 8.01 -12.69
CA THR A 316 -4.32 9.01 -13.56
C THR A 316 -5.56 9.56 -12.89
N VAL A 317 -5.66 10.90 -12.78
CA VAL A 317 -6.81 11.54 -12.11
C VAL A 317 -8.04 11.69 -13.01
N THR A 318 -7.85 11.76 -14.33
CA THR A 318 -8.89 12.11 -15.32
C THR A 318 -9.72 10.92 -15.83
N VAL A 319 -9.38 9.69 -15.45
CA VAL A 319 -10.14 8.50 -15.88
C VAL A 319 -11.44 8.35 -15.10
N LYS A 320 -12.46 7.75 -15.73
CA LYS A 320 -13.70 7.37 -15.06
C LYS A 320 -13.37 6.41 -13.91
N ASN A 321 -13.96 6.63 -12.74
CA ASN A 321 -13.70 5.86 -11.51
C ASN A 321 -12.20 5.86 -11.11
N SER A 322 -11.49 6.97 -11.32
CA SER A 322 -10.11 7.11 -10.84
C SER A 322 -10.04 6.97 -9.32
N ILE A 323 -8.93 6.39 -8.83
CA ILE A 323 -8.68 6.28 -7.40
C ILE A 323 -8.66 7.67 -6.74
N TYR A 324 -8.06 8.65 -7.42
CA TYR A 324 -8.01 10.04 -6.96
C TYR A 324 -9.42 10.64 -6.76
N SER A 325 -10.32 10.46 -7.73
CA SER A 325 -11.70 10.94 -7.62
C SER A 325 -12.41 10.23 -6.47
N TYR A 326 -12.29 8.90 -6.38
CA TYR A 326 -12.91 8.13 -5.30
C TYR A 326 -12.46 8.62 -3.93
N LEU A 327 -11.17 8.87 -3.72
CA LEU A 327 -10.65 9.36 -2.44
C LEU A 327 -11.22 10.75 -2.06
N ASN A 328 -11.49 11.60 -3.05
CA ASN A 328 -12.07 12.94 -2.88
C ASN A 328 -13.60 12.96 -2.87
N ASP A 329 -14.26 11.90 -3.35
CA ASP A 329 -15.71 11.75 -3.30
C ASP A 329 -16.18 11.75 -1.83
N ILE A 330 -17.36 12.32 -1.63
CA ILE A 330 -18.04 12.30 -0.33
C ILE A 330 -18.60 10.90 -0.12
N PHE A 331 -18.50 10.39 1.11
CA PHE A 331 -19.15 9.16 1.55
C PHE A 331 -20.53 9.48 2.16
N PRO A 332 -21.62 9.43 1.37
CA PRO A 332 -22.94 9.77 1.87
C PRO A 332 -23.43 8.72 2.89
N PRO A 333 -24.30 9.10 3.84
CA PRO A 333 -24.94 10.41 4.03
C PRO A 333 -24.10 11.38 4.87
N LEU A 334 -22.82 11.10 5.07
CA LEU A 334 -21.96 11.90 5.91
C LEU A 334 -21.07 12.87 5.14
N PRO A 335 -20.68 13.98 5.76
CA PRO A 335 -19.82 14.97 5.17
C PRO A 335 -18.34 14.63 5.38
N ILE A 336 -17.97 13.43 4.98
CA ILE A 336 -16.63 12.93 5.08
C ILE A 336 -16.20 12.44 3.70
N THR A 337 -14.99 12.77 3.29
CA THR A 337 -14.41 12.20 2.07
C THR A 337 -14.13 10.72 2.30
N ASN A 338 -14.13 9.92 1.23
CA ASN A 338 -13.76 8.51 1.34
C ASN A 338 -12.35 8.35 1.93
N LEU A 339 -11.41 9.25 1.59
CA LEU A 339 -10.08 9.21 2.17
C LEU A 339 -10.09 9.37 3.69
N ALA A 340 -10.72 10.44 4.20
CA ALA A 340 -10.80 10.69 5.64
C ALA A 340 -11.48 9.52 6.36
N ARG A 341 -12.51 8.91 5.77
CA ARG A 341 -13.15 7.71 6.32
C ARG A 341 -12.20 6.52 6.36
N LEU A 342 -11.52 6.22 5.27
CA LEU A 342 -10.63 5.06 5.15
C LEU A 342 -9.40 5.16 6.06
N ILE A 343 -8.86 6.36 6.27
CA ILE A 343 -7.77 6.58 7.24
C ILE A 343 -8.23 6.24 8.66
N TYR A 344 -9.42 6.65 9.07
CA TYR A 344 -9.96 6.29 10.38
C TYR A 344 -10.12 4.78 10.54
N LEU A 345 -10.74 4.12 9.55
CA LEU A 345 -11.01 2.69 9.58
C LEU A 345 -9.73 1.83 9.54
N SER A 346 -8.66 2.34 8.95
CA SER A 346 -7.40 1.61 8.80
C SER A 346 -6.44 1.75 9.99
N SER A 347 -6.75 2.60 10.98
CA SER A 347 -5.86 2.89 12.10
C SER A 347 -6.53 2.66 13.45
N ASN A 348 -6.13 1.58 14.14
CA ASN A 348 -6.55 1.30 15.50
C ASN A 348 -6.18 2.45 16.45
N LEU A 349 -5.04 3.10 16.25
CA LEU A 349 -4.61 4.24 17.04
C LEU A 349 -5.55 5.44 16.88
N LEU A 350 -6.00 5.73 15.66
CA LEU A 350 -6.98 6.80 15.43
C LEU A 350 -8.35 6.45 16.02
N GLN A 351 -8.75 5.18 15.97
CA GLN A 351 -9.98 4.70 16.61
C GLN A 351 -9.92 4.80 18.13
N GLN A 352 -8.74 4.60 18.73
CA GLN A 352 -8.51 4.82 20.17
C GLN A 352 -8.52 6.32 20.51
N LYS A 353 -7.89 7.17 19.70
CA LYS A 353 -7.83 8.63 19.89
C LYS A 353 -9.19 9.30 19.73
N PHE A 354 -10.00 8.81 18.78
CA PHE A 354 -11.36 9.28 18.52
C PHE A 354 -12.33 8.10 18.65
N PRO A 355 -12.65 7.68 19.88
CA PRO A 355 -13.50 6.51 20.10
C PRO A 355 -14.94 6.80 19.66
N SER A 356 -15.62 5.75 19.22
CA SER A 356 -17.06 5.80 18.90
C SER A 356 -17.43 6.80 17.81
N VAL A 357 -16.61 6.98 16.77
CA VAL A 357 -17.02 7.74 15.57
C VAL A 357 -18.16 6.98 14.88
N ASP A 358 -19.39 7.37 15.22
CA ASP A 358 -20.62 6.90 14.60
C ASP A 358 -20.78 7.56 13.22
N PHE A 359 -20.40 6.83 12.16
CA PHE A 359 -20.58 7.25 10.77
C PHE A 359 -22.05 7.32 10.32
N THR A 360 -23.01 7.32 11.25
CA THR A 360 -24.44 7.46 10.96
C THR A 360 -25.10 8.62 11.70
N ARG A 361 -24.35 9.34 12.56
CA ARG A 361 -24.85 10.48 13.34
C ARG A 361 -23.94 11.69 13.21
N LEU A 362 -24.42 12.67 12.44
CA LEU A 362 -23.81 14.00 12.30
C LEU A 362 -23.57 14.72 13.64
N SER A 363 -24.40 14.52 14.67
CA SER A 363 -24.25 15.23 15.94
C SER A 363 -23.24 14.58 16.89
N ASN A 364 -22.43 13.65 16.41
CA ASN A 364 -21.45 12.95 17.24
C ASN A 364 -20.20 13.83 17.44
N SER A 365 -19.90 14.18 18.69
CA SER A 365 -18.74 15.02 19.03
C SER A 365 -17.42 14.37 18.57
N PRO A 366 -17.16 13.08 18.85
CA PRO A 366 -16.04 12.33 18.27
C PRO A 366 -15.88 12.44 16.75
N PHE A 367 -16.97 12.42 15.98
CA PHE A 367 -16.89 12.56 14.52
C PHE A 367 -16.35 13.93 14.12
N PHE A 368 -16.88 15.02 14.69
CA PHE A 368 -16.38 16.36 14.39
C PHE A 368 -14.94 16.57 14.87
N SER A 369 -14.59 16.05 16.05
CA SER A 369 -13.22 16.11 16.56
C SER A 369 -12.24 15.41 15.60
N TYR A 370 -12.62 14.24 15.08
CA TYR A 370 -11.82 13.54 14.06
C TYR A 370 -11.69 14.35 12.77
N ILE A 371 -12.78 14.93 12.25
CA ILE A 371 -12.72 15.73 11.02
C ILE A 371 -11.86 16.99 11.20
N LEU A 372 -11.98 17.68 12.34
CA LEU A 372 -11.15 18.84 12.65
C LEU A 372 -9.68 18.44 12.78
N TRP A 373 -9.38 17.33 13.44
CA TRP A 373 -8.03 16.77 13.46
C TRP A 373 -7.54 16.42 12.05
N PHE A 374 -8.37 15.79 11.22
CA PHE A 374 -7.99 15.47 9.84
C PHE A 374 -7.64 16.74 9.06
N ILE A 375 -8.41 17.81 9.23
CA ILE A 375 -8.19 19.08 8.54
C ILE A 375 -6.94 19.81 9.04
N ASN A 376 -6.70 19.81 10.35
CA ASN A 376 -5.67 20.67 10.96
C ASN A 376 -4.33 19.94 11.15
N GLU A 377 -4.35 18.64 11.42
CA GLU A 377 -3.17 17.90 11.89
C GLU A 377 -2.72 16.78 10.93
N SER A 378 -3.60 16.25 10.05
CA SER A 378 -3.23 15.07 9.23
C SER A 378 -2.09 15.34 8.23
N ALA A 379 -1.93 16.59 7.78
CA ALA A 379 -0.80 16.99 6.94
C ALA A 379 0.54 16.80 7.67
N LYS A 380 0.57 17.08 8.97
CA LYS A 380 1.77 16.99 9.82
C LYS A 380 1.97 15.59 10.38
N GLU A 381 0.90 14.96 10.87
CA GLU A 381 0.97 13.66 11.54
C GLU A 381 1.08 12.49 10.54
N LEU A 382 0.46 12.60 9.35
CA LEU A 382 0.34 11.51 8.38
C LEU A 382 0.82 11.87 6.96
N ASN A 383 1.42 13.05 6.78
CA ASN A 383 1.87 13.57 5.48
C ASN A 383 0.76 13.57 4.41
N ILE A 384 -0.49 13.85 4.79
CA ILE A 384 -1.60 13.96 3.84
C ILE A 384 -1.45 15.23 3.00
N ASP A 385 -1.54 15.08 1.68
CA ASP A 385 -1.47 16.20 0.74
C ASP A 385 -2.60 17.22 0.97
N ARG A 386 -2.27 18.50 0.85
CA ARG A 386 -3.21 19.62 1.06
C ARG A 386 -4.44 19.53 0.15
N ASN A 387 -4.31 19.00 -1.06
CA ASN A 387 -5.45 18.86 -1.98
C ASN A 387 -6.58 18.00 -1.38
N PHE A 388 -6.24 16.93 -0.66
CA PHE A 388 -7.22 16.10 0.04
C PHE A 388 -7.85 16.80 1.25
N ILE A 389 -7.03 17.57 1.97
CA ILE A 389 -7.47 18.34 3.14
C ILE A 389 -8.44 19.45 2.71
N GLU A 390 -8.11 20.20 1.66
CA GLU A 390 -8.98 21.26 1.12
C GLU A 390 -10.33 20.70 0.66
N LYS A 391 -10.35 19.50 0.07
CA LYS A 391 -11.61 18.84 -0.28
C LYS A 391 -12.47 18.59 0.97
N GLN A 392 -11.88 18.09 2.06
CA GLN A 392 -12.61 17.88 3.32
C GLN A 392 -13.04 19.20 3.99
N LYS A 393 -12.24 20.28 3.87
CA LYS A 393 -12.60 21.62 4.34
C LYS A 393 -13.83 22.17 3.63
N ILE A 394 -13.90 22.06 2.31
CA ILE A 394 -15.08 22.47 1.52
C ILE A 394 -16.33 21.74 2.02
N VAL A 395 -16.23 20.43 2.21
CA VAL A 395 -17.34 19.59 2.72
C VAL A 395 -17.80 20.01 4.12
N LEU A 396 -16.87 20.44 4.99
CA LEU A 396 -17.21 20.93 6.33
C LEU A 396 -17.76 22.38 6.31
N ASN A 397 -17.24 23.26 5.46
CA ASN A 397 -17.71 24.65 5.33
C ASN A 397 -19.16 24.71 4.84
N ASP A 398 -19.50 23.86 3.87
CA ASP A 398 -20.88 23.65 3.43
C ASP A 398 -21.83 23.39 4.60
N ILE A 399 -21.37 22.65 5.61
CA ILE A 399 -22.17 22.37 6.81
C ILE A 399 -22.15 23.54 7.78
N THR A 400 -21.00 24.16 7.99
CA THR A 400 -20.88 25.28 8.93
C THR A 400 -21.78 26.44 8.51
N ILE A 401 -21.88 26.71 7.20
CA ILE A 401 -22.83 27.68 6.64
C ILE A 401 -24.27 27.25 6.94
N ILE A 402 -24.62 25.98 6.70
CA ILE A 402 -25.96 25.44 7.01
C ILE A 402 -26.26 25.51 8.52
N LEU A 403 -25.28 25.26 9.40
CA LEU A 403 -25.38 25.39 10.85
C LEU A 403 -25.50 26.85 11.32
N LYS A 404 -24.81 27.79 10.66
CA LYS A 404 -24.92 29.23 10.94
C LYS A 404 -26.27 29.79 10.50
N LEU A 405 -26.74 29.43 9.29
CA LEU A 405 -28.08 29.76 8.80
C LEU A 405 -29.16 29.21 9.74
N HIS A 406 -28.95 28.02 10.29
CA HIS A 406 -29.85 27.46 11.30
C HIS A 406 -29.93 28.29 12.59
N LYS A 407 -28.78 28.74 13.12
CA LYS A 407 -28.72 29.63 14.29
C LYS A 407 -29.43 30.97 14.01
N SER A 408 -29.26 31.53 12.81
CA SER A 408 -29.90 32.80 12.43
C SER A 408 -31.41 32.67 12.19
N PHE A 409 -31.90 31.51 11.77
CA PHE A 409 -33.33 31.26 11.49
C PHE A 409 -34.12 30.58 12.63
N GLN A 410 -33.50 30.36 13.81
CA GLN A 410 -34.12 29.67 14.97
C GLN A 410 -34.88 28.37 14.62
N LEU A 411 -34.46 27.68 13.58
CA LEU A 411 -35.06 26.41 13.16
C LEU A 411 -34.92 25.39 14.30
N LYS A 412 -35.89 24.51 14.54
CA LYS A 412 -35.70 23.47 15.59
C LYS A 412 -34.49 22.59 15.23
N ASN A 413 -33.59 22.30 16.17
CA ASN A 413 -32.40 21.43 15.98
C ASN A 413 -32.69 20.10 15.26
N ARG A 414 -33.93 19.61 15.32
CA ARG A 414 -34.40 18.41 14.61
C ARG A 414 -34.57 18.61 13.10
N LEU A 415 -35.00 19.79 12.64
CA LEU A 415 -35.20 20.13 11.23
C LEU A 415 -33.87 20.34 10.49
N LEU A 416 -32.87 20.92 11.14
CA LEU A 416 -31.53 21.06 10.55
C LEU A 416 -30.79 19.74 10.41
N ARG A 417 -30.80 18.92 11.47
CA ARG A 417 -30.28 17.56 11.42
C ARG A 417 -30.98 16.74 10.33
N PHE A 418 -32.24 17.06 10.09
CA PHE A 418 -33.01 16.52 9.00
C PHE A 418 -32.51 17.03 7.63
N PHE A 419 -32.36 18.34 7.41
CA PHE A 419 -31.85 18.94 6.17
C PHE A 419 -30.40 18.55 5.82
N LEU A 420 -29.50 18.48 6.79
CA LEU A 420 -28.11 18.06 6.58
C LEU A 420 -28.02 16.58 6.22
N ARG A 421 -28.79 15.72 6.91
CA ARG A 421 -28.99 14.34 6.46
C ARG A 421 -29.59 14.33 5.06
N PHE A 422 -30.56 15.18 4.76
CA PHE A 422 -31.21 15.28 3.46
C PHE A 422 -30.23 15.65 2.34
N LYS A 423 -29.45 16.74 2.43
CA LYS A 423 -28.53 17.17 1.37
C LYS A 423 -27.59 16.04 0.93
N TYR A 424 -26.96 15.36 1.89
CA TYR A 424 -26.02 14.26 1.61
C TYR A 424 -26.70 12.91 1.37
N PHE A 425 -27.90 12.69 1.89
CA PHE A 425 -28.73 11.50 1.56
C PHE A 425 -29.32 11.60 0.15
N PHE A 426 -29.65 12.80 -0.33
CA PHE A 426 -30.09 13.03 -1.72
C PHE A 426 -28.96 12.93 -2.72
N GLN A 427 -27.71 13.20 -2.33
CA GLN A 427 -26.57 12.79 -3.14
C GLN A 427 -26.57 11.29 -3.40
N ILE A 428 -27.14 10.45 -2.52
CA ILE A 428 -27.34 9.02 -2.86
C ILE A 428 -28.31 8.95 -4.05
N PHE A 429 -29.49 9.58 -3.98
CA PHE A 429 -30.51 9.56 -5.04
C PHE A 429 -30.14 10.30 -6.35
N GLU A 430 -29.18 11.23 -6.31
CA GLU A 430 -28.62 11.91 -7.48
C GLU A 430 -27.60 11.03 -8.23
N ILE A 431 -27.17 9.91 -7.63
CA ILE A 431 -26.34 8.92 -8.31
C ILE A 431 -27.18 8.25 -9.40
N LYS A 432 -26.95 8.64 -10.66
CA LYS A 432 -27.55 8.01 -11.85
C LYS A 432 -27.18 6.52 -11.99
N ASP A 433 -26.14 6.08 -11.27
CA ASP A 433 -25.66 4.72 -11.21
C ASP A 433 -26.37 3.91 -10.10
N LYS A 434 -27.36 3.13 -10.52
CA LYS A 434 -28.18 2.25 -9.67
C LYS A 434 -27.34 1.32 -8.77
N GLU A 435 -26.18 0.86 -9.22
CA GLU A 435 -25.32 -0.03 -8.43
C GLU A 435 -24.57 0.74 -7.35
N LYS A 436 -24.00 1.91 -7.70
CA LYS A 436 -23.34 2.81 -6.74
C LYS A 436 -24.33 3.30 -5.66
N PHE A 437 -25.60 3.50 -6.02
CA PHE A 437 -26.69 3.80 -5.07
C PHE A 437 -26.89 2.67 -4.03
N ILE A 438 -27.18 1.44 -4.50
CA ILE A 438 -27.44 0.28 -3.64
C ILE A 438 -26.24 0.02 -2.74
N LYS A 439 -25.04 0.14 -3.29
CA LYS A 439 -23.80 -0.12 -2.58
C LYS A 439 -23.56 0.87 -1.44
N ASN A 440 -23.77 2.17 -1.67
CA ASN A 440 -23.62 3.17 -0.61
C ASN A 440 -24.62 2.94 0.53
N ILE A 441 -25.85 2.52 0.20
CA ILE A 441 -26.83 2.10 1.20
C ILE A 441 -26.35 0.85 1.95
N TYR A 442 -25.84 -0.16 1.24
CA TYR A 442 -25.32 -1.38 1.84
C TYR A 442 -24.18 -1.12 2.83
N LEU A 443 -23.16 -0.34 2.43
CA LEU A 443 -22.04 0.04 3.30
C LEU A 443 -22.52 0.81 4.53
N PHE A 444 -23.45 1.75 4.34
CA PHE A 444 -24.06 2.50 5.44
C PHE A 444 -24.84 1.59 6.43
N LEU A 445 -25.48 0.53 5.95
CA LEU A 445 -26.22 -0.41 6.79
C LEU A 445 -25.30 -1.43 7.49
N LEU A 446 -24.22 -1.88 6.84
CA LEU A 446 -23.20 -2.75 7.44
C LEU A 446 -22.53 -2.08 8.65
N GLU A 447 -22.18 -0.79 8.54
CA GLU A 447 -21.55 -0.02 9.62
C GLU A 447 -22.48 0.18 10.84
N ARG A 448 -23.75 -0.26 10.77
CA ARG A 448 -24.72 -0.22 11.87
C ARG A 448 -24.93 -1.54 12.61
N ASN A 449 -24.15 -2.59 12.32
CA ASN A 449 -24.38 -3.95 12.85
C ASN A 449 -25.84 -4.41 12.63
N VAL A 450 -26.44 -4.06 11.49
CA VAL A 450 -27.77 -4.54 11.12
C VAL A 450 -27.62 -6.00 10.66
N ASP A 451 -28.36 -6.92 11.28
CA ASP A 451 -28.29 -8.34 10.93
C ASP A 451 -28.65 -8.59 9.45
N GLU A 452 -28.09 -9.67 8.89
CA GLU A 452 -28.20 -10.03 7.48
C GLU A 452 -29.67 -10.19 7.02
N LYS A 453 -30.56 -10.61 7.92
CA LYS A 453 -32.00 -10.83 7.64
C LYS A 453 -32.74 -9.49 7.50
N THR A 454 -32.43 -8.52 8.35
CA THR A 454 -32.94 -7.15 8.29
C THR A 454 -32.37 -6.41 7.05
N LEU A 455 -31.12 -6.68 6.70
CA LEU A 455 -30.48 -6.19 5.48
C LEU A 455 -31.16 -6.74 4.21
N LYS A 456 -31.43 -8.05 4.17
CA LYS A 456 -32.07 -8.74 3.05
C LYS A 456 -33.49 -8.24 2.83
N ASN A 457 -34.29 -8.07 3.90
CA ASN A 457 -35.62 -7.45 3.83
C ASN A 457 -35.60 -5.99 3.34
N SER A 458 -34.50 -5.26 3.57
CA SER A 458 -34.35 -3.86 3.13
C SER A 458 -33.86 -3.75 1.68
N LEU A 459 -33.06 -4.73 1.22
CA LEU A 459 -32.46 -4.79 -0.12
C LEU A 459 -33.33 -5.52 -1.15
N GLU A 460 -34.24 -6.40 -0.73
CA GLU A 460 -35.25 -7.03 -1.60
C GLU A 460 -36.26 -6.02 -2.19
N ILE A 461 -36.22 -4.76 -1.77
CA ILE A 461 -36.82 -3.62 -2.49
C ILE A 461 -35.94 -3.30 -3.72
N LYS A 462 -35.84 -4.22 -4.69
CA LYS A 462 -35.15 -3.97 -5.97
C LYS A 462 -36.07 -3.26 -6.95
N ILE A 463 -35.84 -1.96 -7.05
CA ILE A 463 -35.76 -1.15 -8.27
C ILE A 463 -36.32 -1.79 -9.56
N GLU A 464 -37.52 -1.34 -9.91
CA GLU A 464 -37.91 -0.96 -11.27
C GLU A 464 -38.67 0.37 -11.21
N ILE A 465 -38.15 1.40 -11.87
CA ILE A 465 -38.92 2.59 -12.25
C ILE A 465 -39.08 2.50 -13.76
N SER A 466 -40.25 2.09 -14.20
CA SER A 466 -40.75 2.37 -15.54
C SER A 466 -42.23 2.76 -15.45
N ILE A 467 -42.69 3.36 -16.55
CA ILE A 467 -43.89 4.17 -16.82
C ILE A 467 -45.24 3.65 -16.26
N TYR A 468 -45.31 2.43 -15.74
CA TYR A 468 -46.50 1.78 -15.19
C TYR A 468 -47.01 2.35 -13.84
N LYS A 469 -46.19 3.12 -13.11
CA LYS A 469 -46.46 3.58 -11.73
C LYS A 469 -47.50 4.69 -11.56
N LYS A 470 -47.91 5.40 -12.61
CA LYS A 470 -48.94 6.46 -12.48
C LYS A 470 -50.36 5.89 -12.43
N THR A 471 -50.63 4.87 -13.24
CA THR A 471 -51.96 4.26 -13.39
C THR A 471 -52.28 3.28 -12.27
N LEU A 472 -51.29 2.48 -11.85
CA LEU A 472 -51.46 1.51 -10.77
C LEU A 472 -51.65 2.19 -9.40
N LEU A 473 -50.93 3.30 -9.14
CA LEU A 473 -51.08 4.07 -7.90
C LEU A 473 -52.46 4.75 -7.82
N SER A 474 -52.98 5.23 -8.96
CA SER A 474 -54.34 5.76 -9.07
C SER A 474 -55.39 4.67 -8.80
N ASN A 475 -55.20 3.46 -9.32
CA ASN A 475 -56.14 2.36 -9.14
C ASN A 475 -56.10 1.78 -7.71
N ILE A 476 -54.92 1.73 -7.08
CA ILE A 476 -54.76 1.27 -5.69
C ILE A 476 -55.38 2.27 -4.70
N ILE A 477 -55.17 3.58 -4.88
CA ILE A 477 -55.74 4.63 -4.02
C ILE A 477 -57.28 4.66 -4.10
N ASN A 478 -57.84 4.30 -5.26
CA ASN A 478 -59.28 4.31 -5.49
C ASN A 478 -59.98 2.96 -5.21
N SER A 479 -59.22 1.88 -4.96
CA SER A 479 -59.77 0.56 -4.64
C SER A 479 -60.50 0.52 -3.30
N GLU A 480 -61.61 -0.23 -3.23
CA GLU A 480 -62.40 -0.41 -2.00
C GLU A 480 -61.63 -1.14 -0.90
N GLU A 481 -60.72 -2.07 -1.25
CA GLU A 481 -59.82 -2.72 -0.29
C GLU A 481 -58.91 -1.71 0.43
N PHE A 482 -58.37 -0.72 -0.28
CA PHE A 482 -57.52 0.32 0.32
C PHE A 482 -58.32 1.27 1.23
N LYS A 483 -59.57 1.60 0.87
CA LYS A 483 -60.47 2.40 1.71
C LYS A 483 -60.90 1.63 2.98
N ASN A 484 -61.09 0.32 2.88
CA ASN A 484 -61.43 -0.55 4.01
C ASN A 484 -60.26 -0.77 4.98
N ILE A 485 -59.01 -0.81 4.50
CA ILE A 485 -57.79 -0.91 5.34
C ILE A 485 -57.54 0.36 6.17
N ILE A 486 -57.94 1.54 5.66
CA ILE A 486 -57.82 2.82 6.39
C ILE A 486 -58.89 2.95 7.48
N ASN A 487 -60.10 2.42 7.24
CA ASN A 487 -61.23 2.56 8.16
C ASN A 487 -61.28 1.49 9.28
N SER A 488 -60.56 0.37 9.17
CA SER A 488 -60.74 -0.80 10.04
C SER A 488 -59.72 -1.02 11.16
N SER A 489 -58.81 -0.09 11.49
CA SER A 489 -57.83 -0.35 12.57
C SER A 489 -57.67 0.79 13.57
N SER A 490 -58.47 0.71 14.62
CA SER A 490 -58.32 1.45 15.87
C SER A 490 -57.02 1.09 16.59
N LYS A 491 -56.33 2.13 17.07
CA LYS A 491 -55.40 2.15 18.23
C LYS A 491 -54.19 1.19 18.19
N LYS A 492 -53.12 1.67 17.55
CA LYS A 492 -51.74 1.84 18.08
C LYS A 492 -50.76 1.80 16.91
N LYS A 493 -50.62 2.91 16.19
CA LYS A 493 -49.51 3.17 15.28
C LYS A 493 -48.66 4.29 15.84
N SER A 494 -47.37 4.05 15.95
CA SER A 494 -46.40 5.00 16.50
C SER A 494 -46.57 6.37 15.83
N ARG A 495 -46.47 7.46 16.61
CA ARG A 495 -46.36 8.83 16.11
C ARG A 495 -45.23 9.01 15.07
N PHE A 496 -44.36 8.02 14.89
CA PHE A 496 -43.25 8.00 13.97
C PHE A 496 -43.67 7.59 12.54
N THR A 497 -44.50 6.56 12.39
CA THR A 497 -44.94 6.05 11.09
C THR A 497 -45.89 7.02 10.37
N LEU A 498 -46.81 7.66 11.11
CA LEU A 498 -47.69 8.72 10.60
C LEU A 498 -46.93 9.99 10.19
N LYS A 499 -45.79 10.29 10.85
CA LYS A 499 -44.91 11.39 10.47
C LYS A 499 -44.14 11.09 9.20
N ILE A 500 -43.70 9.85 9.00
CA ILE A 500 -42.99 9.42 7.78
C ILE A 500 -43.92 9.45 6.57
N ILE A 501 -45.17 8.99 6.71
CA ILE A 501 -46.15 9.00 5.62
C ILE A 501 -46.58 10.44 5.27
N LYS A 502 -46.88 11.29 6.26
CA LYS A 502 -47.15 12.73 6.03
C LYS A 502 -45.95 13.48 5.45
N PHE A 503 -44.74 13.03 5.77
CA PHE A 503 -43.50 13.60 5.28
C PHE A 503 -43.20 13.18 3.83
N ALA A 504 -43.34 11.90 3.49
CA ALA A 504 -43.23 11.40 2.11
C ALA A 504 -44.29 12.04 1.20
N TYR A 505 -45.52 12.23 1.69
CA TYR A 505 -46.59 12.92 0.98
C TYR A 505 -46.28 14.40 0.73
N ARG A 506 -45.83 15.16 1.75
CA ARG A 506 -45.43 16.57 1.59
C ARG A 506 -44.22 16.73 0.68
N LEU A 507 -43.30 15.78 0.70
CA LEU A 507 -42.12 15.76 -0.15
C LEU A 507 -42.48 15.47 -1.61
N LEU A 508 -43.39 14.53 -1.86
CA LEU A 508 -43.97 14.30 -3.19
C LEU A 508 -44.70 15.56 -3.69
N CYS A 509 -45.51 16.21 -2.85
CA CYS A 509 -46.20 17.46 -3.20
C CYS A 509 -45.22 18.59 -3.57
N LEU A 510 -44.12 18.76 -2.81
CA LEU A 510 -43.08 19.76 -3.07
C LEU A 510 -42.27 19.47 -4.34
N ILE A 511 -42.01 18.19 -4.64
CA ILE A 511 -41.35 17.76 -5.89
C ILE A 511 -42.26 18.02 -7.09
N THR A 512 -43.58 17.79 -6.99
CA THR A 512 -44.53 18.17 -8.06
C THR A 512 -44.74 19.68 -8.20
N LEU A 513 -44.57 20.46 -7.13
CA LEU A 513 -44.73 21.92 -7.17
C LEU A 513 -43.50 22.62 -7.77
N ASN A 514 -42.28 22.13 -7.52
CA ASN A 514 -41.07 22.71 -8.10
C ASN A 514 -40.76 22.24 -9.54
N LEU A 515 -41.47 21.24 -10.07
CA LEU A 515 -41.39 20.85 -11.49
C LEU A 515 -42.35 21.64 -12.39
N LYS A 516 -43.16 22.57 -11.84
CA LYS A 516 -44.03 23.47 -12.63
C LYS A 516 -43.43 24.84 -12.93
N ASN A 517 -42.29 25.19 -12.33
CA ASN A 517 -41.60 26.46 -12.58
C ASN A 517 -40.28 26.30 -13.37
N ILE A 518 -40.06 25.12 -13.97
CA ILE A 518 -39.00 24.88 -14.95
C ILE A 518 -39.60 24.08 -16.11
N THR A 519 -40.36 24.78 -16.96
CA THR A 519 -40.55 24.48 -18.38
C THR A 519 -40.70 25.80 -19.10
#